data_AF-A0A1G2YGH7-F1
#
_entry.id   AF-A0A1G2YGH7-F1
#
_cell.length_a   1.000
_cell.length_b   1.000
_cell.length_c   1.000
_cell.angle_alpha   90.00
_cell.angle_beta   90.00
_cell.angle_gamma   90.00
#
_symmetry.space_group_name_H-M   'P 1'
#
loop_
_entity.id
_entity.type
_entity.pdbx_description
1 polymer ?
#
loop_
_entity_poly.entity_id
_entity_poly.type
_entity_poly.pdbx_seq_one_letter_code
_entity_poly.pdbx_strand_id
1 'polypeptide(L)'
;MPGSRLEATHTLEANITALYADVRDKSSPSAVMELRAFLIANNPAAESVLLGKTYRASCPLQSNTPEALVEALDKCLAEILTSLEKDLKKEISPA
;
A
#
# COMPACT_ATOMS: atom_id res chain seq x y z
N MET A 1 7.66 26.50 -2.88
CA MET A 1 7.78 25.05 -2.65
C MET A 1 7.91 24.37 -4.01
N PRO A 2 8.83 23.41 -4.22
CA PRO A 2 8.95 22.76 -5.51
C PRO A 2 7.82 21.74 -5.64
N GLY A 3 6.73 22.13 -6.31
CA GLY A 3 5.65 21.26 -6.72
C GLY A 3 5.31 21.58 -8.17
N SER A 4 4.93 20.57 -8.94
CA SER A 4 4.34 20.75 -10.26
C SER A 4 3.25 21.84 -10.21
N ARG A 5 3.18 22.71 -11.22
CA ARG A 5 2.11 23.72 -11.33
C ARG A 5 0.79 23.14 -11.86
N LEU A 6 0.73 21.82 -12.07
CA LEU A 6 -0.48 21.13 -12.47
C LEU A 6 -1.40 20.96 -11.27
N GLU A 7 -2.68 21.30 -11.43
CA GLU A 7 -3.70 20.97 -10.44
C GLU A 7 -3.89 19.46 -10.38
N ALA A 8 -3.81 18.89 -9.17
CA ALA A 8 -4.03 17.47 -8.95
C ALA A 8 -5.52 17.14 -9.10
N THR A 9 -5.86 16.29 -10.07
CA THR A 9 -7.25 15.84 -10.30
C THR A 9 -7.71 14.82 -9.26
N HIS A 10 -6.77 14.15 -8.59
CA HIS A 10 -7.03 13.13 -7.58
C HIS A 10 -6.04 13.24 -6.43
N THR A 11 -6.48 12.83 -5.24
CA THR A 11 -5.65 12.66 -4.05
C THR A 11 -5.62 11.17 -3.69
N LEU A 12 -4.43 10.62 -3.48
CA LEU A 12 -4.25 9.26 -2.96
C LEU A 12 -3.79 9.37 -1.50
N GLU A 13 -4.64 8.92 -0.58
CA GLU A 13 -4.31 8.81 0.83
C GLU A 13 -4.07 7.35 1.19
N ALA A 14 -3.02 7.07 1.95
CA ALA A 14 -2.74 5.72 2.41
C ALA A 14 -2.15 5.72 3.82
N ASN A 15 -2.55 4.74 4.62
CA ASN A 15 -2.03 4.53 5.95
C ASN A 15 -1.67 3.05 6.18
N ILE A 16 -0.52 2.81 6.81
CA ILE A 16 -0.11 1.47 7.24
C ILE A 16 -0.89 1.12 8.52
N THR A 17 -1.63 0.01 8.51
CA THR A 17 -2.45 -0.46 9.64
C THR A 17 -1.84 -1.65 10.36
N ALA A 18 -0.90 -2.36 9.71
CA ALA A 18 -0.10 -3.39 10.33
C ALA A 18 1.32 -3.39 9.77
N LEU A 19 2.31 -3.56 10.66
CA LEU A 19 3.72 -3.67 10.31
C LEU A 19 4.46 -4.48 11.39
N TYR A 20 4.63 -5.79 11.18
CA TYR A 20 5.21 -6.66 12.20
C TYR A 20 5.78 -7.96 11.62
N ALA A 21 6.55 -8.69 12.44
CA ALA A 21 6.94 -10.07 12.19
C ALA A 21 5.95 -11.04 12.86
N ASP A 22 5.35 -11.95 12.09
CA ASP A 22 4.57 -13.07 12.58
C ASP A 22 5.49 -14.27 12.85
N VAL A 23 5.79 -14.50 14.12
CA VAL A 23 6.66 -15.60 14.59
C VAL A 23 5.90 -16.62 15.42
N ARG A 24 4.56 -16.67 15.26
CA ARG A 24 3.71 -17.63 15.98
C ARG A 24 4.04 -19.07 15.62
N ASP A 25 4.34 -19.33 14.34
CA ASP A 25 4.99 -20.55 13.87
C ASP A 25 6.49 -20.30 13.71
N LYS A 26 7.29 -20.87 14.61
CA LYS A 26 8.75 -20.73 14.60
C LYS A 26 9.40 -21.38 13.38
N SER A 27 8.73 -22.33 12.73
CA SER A 27 9.23 -23.01 11.54
C SER A 27 8.99 -22.22 10.25
N SER A 28 8.09 -21.23 10.29
CA SER A 28 7.72 -20.41 9.13
C SER A 28 7.44 -18.95 9.53
N PRO A 29 8.44 -18.21 10.05
CA PRO A 29 8.24 -16.81 10.37
C PRO A 29 7.97 -15.99 9.09
N SER A 30 7.08 -15.01 9.17
CA SER A 30 6.77 -14.10 8.06
C SER A 30 6.72 -12.64 8.49
N ALA A 31 7.00 -11.74 7.56
CA ALA A 31 6.74 -10.32 7.70
C ALA A 31 5.31 -10.08 7.24
N VAL A 32 4.57 -9.25 7.98
CA VAL A 32 3.20 -8.89 7.65
C VAL A 32 3.09 -7.37 7.55
N MET A 33 2.55 -6.92 6.42
CA MET A 33 2.19 -5.52 6.21
C MET A 33 0.74 -5.42 5.76
N GLU A 34 0.03 -4.44 6.31
CA GLU A 34 -1.29 -4.04 5.85
C GLU A 34 -1.33 -2.54 5.60
N LEU A 35 -1.92 -2.15 4.49
CA LEU A 35 -2.08 -0.77 4.05
C LEU A 35 -3.52 -0.53 3.62
N ARG A 36 -4.14 0.51 4.16
CA ARG A 36 -5.45 1.00 3.72
C ARG A 36 -5.23 2.22 2.82
N ALA A 37 -5.81 2.20 1.63
CA ALA A 37 -5.72 3.29 0.66
C ALA A 37 -7.09 3.81 0.27
N PHE A 38 -7.15 5.12 0.02
CA PHE A 38 -8.29 5.83 -0.53
C PHE A 38 -7.86 6.67 -1.74
N LEU A 39 -8.57 6.50 -2.86
CA LEU A 39 -8.45 7.40 -4.01
C LEU A 39 -9.63 8.37 -3.97
N ILE A 40 -9.34 9.66 -3.97
CA ILE A 40 -10.32 10.74 -3.87
C ILE A 40 -10.24 11.57 -5.15
N ALA A 41 -11.36 11.79 -5.83
CA ALA A 41 -11.45 12.73 -6.93
C ALA A 41 -11.62 14.16 -6.39
N ASN A 42 -10.72 15.05 -6.80
CA ASN A 42 -10.73 16.44 -6.39
C ASN A 42 -11.67 17.23 -7.32
N ASN A 43 -12.95 17.30 -6.98
CA ASN A 43 -13.93 18.14 -7.69
C ASN A 43 -14.22 19.40 -6.88
N PRO A 44 -14.19 20.60 -7.48
CA PRO A 44 -14.47 21.87 -6.79
C PRO A 44 -15.85 21.96 -6.13
N ALA A 45 -16.81 21.11 -6.51
CA ALA A 45 -18.14 21.07 -5.91
C ALA A 45 -18.25 20.11 -4.70
N ALA A 46 -17.57 18.96 -4.73
CA ALA A 46 -17.52 17.98 -3.65
C ALA A 46 -16.48 16.88 -3.94
N GLU A 47 -15.65 16.54 -2.96
CA GLU A 47 -14.76 15.38 -3.03
C GLU A 47 -15.56 14.07 -3.08
N SER A 48 -15.09 13.09 -3.86
CA SER A 48 -15.70 11.77 -3.93
C SER A 48 -14.66 10.67 -3.84
N VAL A 49 -14.93 9.64 -3.03
CA VAL A 49 -14.04 8.48 -2.87
C VAL A 49 -14.30 7.51 -4.02
N LEU A 50 -13.32 7.35 -4.92
CA LEU A 50 -13.36 6.41 -6.04
C LEU A 50 -12.92 5.00 -5.61
N LEU A 51 -11.97 4.91 -4.68
CA LEU A 51 -11.44 3.64 -4.18
C LEU A 51 -11.30 3.74 -2.66
N GLY A 52 -11.69 2.68 -1.95
CA GLY A 52 -11.37 2.50 -0.53
C GLY A 52 -11.07 1.03 -0.28
N LYS A 53 -9.78 0.66 -0.19
CA LYS A 53 -9.36 -0.74 -0.16
C LYS A 53 -8.23 -1.00 0.83
N THR A 54 -8.29 -2.15 1.48
CA THR A 54 -7.21 -2.68 2.32
C THR A 54 -6.42 -3.70 1.53
N TYR A 55 -5.10 -3.53 1.51
CA TYR A 55 -4.12 -4.43 0.92
C TYR A 55 -3.31 -5.05 2.04
N ARG A 56 -3.08 -6.36 1.94
CA ARG A 56 -2.30 -7.10 2.93
C ARG A 56 -1.35 -8.06 2.22
N ALA A 57 -0.11 -8.09 2.66
CA ALA A 57 0.90 -9.03 2.19
C ALA A 57 1.57 -9.73 3.38
N SER A 58 2.03 -10.96 3.15
CA SER A 58 2.80 -11.74 4.10
C SER A 58 3.93 -12.44 3.38
N CYS A 59 5.17 -12.01 3.62
CA CYS A 59 6.35 -12.56 2.96
C CYS A 59 7.19 -13.36 3.96
N PRO A 60 7.67 -14.57 3.62
CA PRO A 60 8.52 -15.36 4.51
C PRO A 60 9.82 -14.65 4.89
N LEU A 61 10.26 -14.81 6.14
CA LEU A 61 11.60 -14.40 6.58
C LEU A 61 12.63 -15.44 6.14
N GLN A 62 13.74 -15.00 5.54
CA GLN A 62 14.84 -15.89 5.16
C GLN A 62 15.73 -16.27 6.34
N SER A 63 15.74 -15.45 7.38
CA SER A 63 16.42 -15.73 8.64
C SER A 63 15.77 -14.94 9.78
N ASN A 64 16.05 -15.28 11.03
CA ASN A 64 15.52 -14.59 12.20
C ASN A 64 16.41 -13.41 12.62
N THR A 65 16.64 -12.46 11.70
CA THR A 65 17.40 -11.23 11.97
C THR A 65 16.58 -9.98 11.61
N PRO A 66 16.90 -8.82 12.21
CA PRO A 66 16.24 -7.56 11.86
C PRO A 66 16.35 -7.20 10.37
N GLU A 67 17.48 -7.48 9.74
CA GLU A 67 17.73 -7.18 8.32
C GLU A 67 16.81 -8.03 7.43
N ALA A 68 16.66 -9.33 7.75
CA ALA A 68 15.77 -10.21 7.02
C ALA A 68 14.29 -9.82 7.19
N LEU A 69 13.91 -9.24 8.34
CA LEU A 69 12.57 -8.68 8.52
C LEU A 69 12.35 -7.46 7.62
N VAL A 70 13.30 -6.52 7.59
CA VAL A 70 13.18 -5.32 6.72
C VAL A 70 13.10 -5.73 5.26
N GLU A 71 13.95 -6.65 4.81
CA GLU A 71 13.91 -7.16 3.43
C GLU A 71 12.55 -7.82 3.09
N ALA A 72 11.98 -8.57 4.03
CA ALA A 72 10.67 -9.18 3.86
C ALA A 72 9.53 -8.13 3.87
N LEU A 73 9.65 -7.04 4.65
CA LEU A 73 8.72 -5.92 4.63
C LEU A 73 8.80 -5.12 3.32
N ASP A 74 9.99 -4.94 2.75
CA ASP A 74 10.17 -4.32 1.43
C ASP A 74 9.46 -5.13 0.35
N LYS A 75 9.55 -6.47 0.41
CA LYS A 75 8.80 -7.37 -0.48
C LYS A 75 7.29 -7.23 -0.29
N CYS A 76 6.81 -7.20 0.97
CA CYS A 76 5.39 -6.98 1.26
C CYS A 76 4.89 -5.65 0.66
N LEU A 77 5.67 -4.58 0.82
CA LEU A 77 5.33 -3.26 0.29
C LEU A 77 5.26 -3.28 -1.24
N ALA A 78 6.24 -3.91 -1.91
CA ALA A 78 6.23 -4.05 -3.36
C ALA A 78 5.00 -4.80 -3.89
N GLU A 79 4.58 -5.88 -3.23
CA GLU A 79 3.36 -6.64 -3.57
C GLU A 79 2.09 -5.78 -3.39
N ILE A 80 2.00 -5.04 -2.29
CA ILE A 80 0.89 -4.12 -1.99
C ILE A 80 0.82 -3.01 -3.04
N LEU A 81 1.95 -2.33 -3.32
CA LEU A 81 2.00 -1.23 -4.29
C LEU A 81 1.70 -1.70 -5.71
N THR A 82 2.18 -2.89 -6.10
CA THR A 82 1.84 -3.50 -7.39
C THR A 82 0.34 -3.76 -7.52
N SER A 83 -0.31 -4.19 -6.44
CA SER A 83 -1.76 -4.42 -6.41
C SER A 83 -2.53 -3.10 -6.45
N LEU A 84 -2.08 -2.10 -5.68
CA LEU A 84 -2.65 -0.77 -5.67
C LEU A 84 -2.57 -0.12 -7.06
N GLU A 85 -1.42 -0.14 -7.74
CA GLU A 85 -1.28 0.41 -9.10
C GLU A 85 -2.25 -0.23 -10.10
N LYS A 86 -2.48 -1.55 -10.01
CA LYS A 86 -3.44 -2.25 -10.87
C LYS A 86 -4.86 -1.77 -10.65
N ASP A 87 -5.23 -1.49 -9.41
CA ASP A 87 -6.55 -0.98 -9.08
C ASP A 87 -6.70 0.50 -9.44
N LEU A 88 -5.68 1.33 -9.20
CA LEU A 88 -5.66 2.73 -9.63
C LEU A 88 -5.83 2.88 -11.15
N LYS A 89 -5.20 2.00 -11.94
CA LYS A 89 -5.39 2.00 -13.40
C LYS A 89 -6.83 1.75 -13.82
N LYS A 90 -7.60 0.96 -13.06
CA LYS A 90 -9.02 0.70 -13.38
C LYS A 90 -9.89 1.91 -13.06
N GLU A 91 -9.61 2.60 -11.96
CA GLU A 91 -10.42 3.73 -11.50
C GLU A 91 -10.10 5.05 -12.22
N ILE A 92 -8.88 5.20 -12.74
CA ILE A 92 -8.41 6.45 -13.38
C ILE A 92 -8.48 6.39 -14.92
N SER A 93 -8.62 5.21 -15.52
CA SER A 93 -8.77 5.09 -16.98
C SER A 93 -10.10 5.71 -17.45
N PRO A 94 -10.09 6.56 -18.49
CA PRO A 94 -11.32 7.04 -19.10
C PRO A 94 -12.08 5.86 -19.71
N ALA A 95 -13.39 5.80 -19.46
CA ALA A 95 -14.32 4.92 -20.16
C ALA A 95 -14.41 5.27 -21.65
#